data_AF-A0A9X4CHQ9-F1
#
_entry.id   AF-A0A9X4CHQ9-F1
#
_cell.length_a   1.000
_cell.length_b   1.000
_cell.length_c   1.000
_cell.angle_alpha   90.00
_cell.angle_beta   90.00
_cell.angle_gamma   90.00
#
_symmetry.space_group_name_H-M   'P 1'
#
loop_
_entity.id
_entity.type
_entity.pdbx_description
1 polymer ?
#
loop_
_entity_poly.entity_id
_entity_poly.type
_entity_poly.pdbx_seq_one_letter_code
_entity_poly.pdbx_strand_id
1 'polypeptide(L)'
;MPLKQTIESIGQWPLAGAVWIVARRLIPLAVLTALILGVAHYIHQQSLHQWSRGIETYIVLEQIRRSERLPAADLAFLGDSSCLMGIHVPTLLRAFPGSGIESFCTIGFVGPDGYGAMLEKMIARGRQPRKLVLVFNPIQYERDPRWNEWVSFIRTNRFEVPSGLTFPAGGPEYIRLLMERAVYNPLPGGYAVYYGGKDQFISTIWREHGSAIDPNRMLDIPSLDAYKATLAGHVFFKPDPKIKPFVMNAEFEKALASLSETLSKFDRSKVYLVITPVNSLYAQGGPQSFHAEAGERIAAMLGIDRSHFLDTPDMMLDIMYAHYPSHLHRWSRIIYTEQLAEALAGRGILGREKGN
;
A
#
# COMPACT_ATOMS: atom_id res chain seq x y z
N MET A 1 -16.43 -44.27 64.50
CA MET A 1 -15.14 -43.56 64.70
C MET A 1 -14.01 -43.82 63.67
N PRO A 2 -14.20 -44.44 62.48
CA PRO A 2 -13.08 -44.68 61.55
C PRO A 2 -12.81 -43.54 60.54
N LEU A 3 -13.83 -42.75 60.16
CA LEU A 3 -13.72 -41.76 59.09
C LEU A 3 -12.70 -40.65 59.40
N LYS A 4 -12.62 -40.23 60.67
CA LYS A 4 -11.71 -39.16 61.12
C LYS A 4 -10.24 -39.60 61.02
N GLN A 5 -9.94 -40.84 61.42
CA GLN A 5 -8.60 -41.43 61.31
C GLN A 5 -8.19 -41.70 59.86
N THR A 6 -9.14 -42.09 58.99
CA THR A 6 -8.87 -42.26 57.55
C THR A 6 -8.60 -40.92 56.86
N ILE A 7 -9.30 -39.85 57.24
CA ILE A 7 -9.03 -38.50 56.71
C ILE A 7 -7.67 -37.98 57.22
N GLU A 8 -7.34 -38.22 58.49
CA GLU A 8 -6.04 -37.84 59.06
C GLU A 8 -4.87 -38.61 58.42
N SER A 9 -5.05 -39.90 58.05
CA SER A 9 -4.01 -40.69 57.38
C SER A 9 -3.79 -40.29 55.93
N ILE A 10 -4.85 -39.90 55.20
CA ILE A 10 -4.75 -39.34 53.85
C ILE A 10 -4.03 -37.98 53.87
N GLY A 11 -4.23 -37.16 54.91
CA GLY A 11 -3.51 -35.90 55.09
C GLY A 11 -2.01 -36.04 55.33
N GLN A 12 -1.57 -37.18 55.89
CA GLN A 12 -0.16 -37.49 56.14
C GLN A 12 0.52 -38.25 54.97
N TRP A 13 -0.20 -38.53 53.88
CA TRP A 13 0.39 -39.22 52.75
C TRP A 13 1.42 -38.33 52.04
N PRO A 14 2.65 -38.82 51.80
CA PRO A 14 3.67 -38.08 51.07
C PRO A 14 3.21 -37.67 49.66
N LEU A 15 2.25 -38.41 49.08
CA LEU A 15 1.56 -38.09 47.85
C LEU A 15 0.65 -36.85 47.96
N ALA A 16 -0.05 -36.64 49.08
CA ALA A 16 -0.88 -35.45 49.28
C ALA A 16 -0.02 -34.17 49.39
N GLY A 17 1.11 -34.26 50.09
CA GLY A 17 2.11 -33.19 50.13
C GLY A 17 2.74 -32.89 48.76
N ALA A 18 3.10 -33.94 48.00
CA ALA A 18 3.63 -33.79 46.65
C ALA A 18 2.61 -33.17 45.69
N VAL A 19 1.35 -33.65 45.71
CA VAL A 19 0.25 -33.08 44.92
C VAL A 19 0.00 -31.63 45.30
N TRP A 20 0.03 -31.28 46.59
CA TRP A 20 -0.15 -29.90 47.02
C TRP A 20 1.00 -28.97 46.57
N ILE A 21 2.25 -29.43 46.64
CA ILE A 21 3.41 -28.67 46.13
C ILE A 21 3.31 -28.46 44.63
N VAL A 22 2.97 -29.52 43.87
CA VAL A 22 2.79 -29.46 42.43
C VAL A 22 1.62 -28.54 42.07
N ALA A 23 0.47 -28.69 42.74
CA ALA A 23 -0.71 -27.85 42.52
C ALA A 23 -0.41 -26.37 42.84
N ARG A 24 0.27 -26.07 43.96
CA ARG A 24 0.63 -24.70 44.36
C ARG A 24 1.57 -24.02 43.35
N ARG A 25 2.33 -24.78 42.56
CA ARG A 25 3.22 -24.25 41.52
C ARG A 25 2.57 -24.23 40.13
N LEU A 26 1.84 -25.28 39.76
CA LEU A 26 1.23 -25.42 38.44
C LEU A 26 -0.08 -24.64 38.30
N ILE A 27 -0.92 -24.53 39.34
CA ILE A 27 -2.19 -23.81 39.25
C ILE A 27 -1.96 -22.33 38.96
N PRO A 28 -1.09 -21.58 39.67
CA PRO A 28 -0.83 -20.18 39.33
C PRO A 28 -0.27 -20.01 37.92
N LEU A 29 0.60 -20.92 37.47
CA LEU A 29 1.14 -20.91 36.11
C LEU A 29 0.06 -21.15 35.06
N ALA A 30 -0.82 -22.13 35.28
CA ALA A 30 -1.95 -22.44 34.42
C ALA A 30 -2.95 -21.28 34.34
N VAL A 31 -3.28 -20.66 35.48
CA VAL A 31 -4.16 -19.48 35.55
C VAL A 31 -3.53 -18.30 34.83
N LEU A 32 -2.25 -18.01 35.06
CA LEU A 32 -1.53 -16.94 34.37
C LEU A 32 -1.47 -17.19 32.86
N THR A 33 -1.21 -18.44 32.44
CA THR A 33 -1.17 -18.82 31.03
C THR A 33 -2.54 -18.67 30.38
N ALA A 34 -3.61 -19.13 31.04
CA ALA A 34 -4.98 -18.96 30.58
C ALA A 34 -5.38 -17.48 30.51
N LEU A 35 -4.93 -16.65 31.45
CA LEU A 35 -5.17 -15.21 31.45
C LEU A 35 -4.41 -14.52 30.30
N ILE A 36 -3.13 -14.83 30.09
CA ILE A 36 -2.33 -14.30 28.97
C ILE A 36 -2.94 -14.71 27.63
N LEU A 37 -3.28 -16.00 27.46
CA LEU A 37 -3.92 -16.49 26.24
C LEU A 37 -5.34 -15.93 26.07
N GLY A 38 -6.09 -15.75 27.15
CA GLY A 38 -7.41 -15.14 27.14
C GLY A 38 -7.36 -13.67 26.74
N VAL A 39 -6.40 -12.91 27.26
CA VAL A 39 -6.13 -11.52 26.84
C VAL A 39 -5.66 -11.47 25.40
N ALA A 40 -4.75 -12.36 24.99
CA ALA A 40 -4.29 -12.44 23.60
C ALA A 40 -5.44 -12.80 22.65
N HIS A 41 -6.34 -13.69 23.06
CA HIS A 41 -7.51 -14.10 22.29
C HIS A 41 -8.56 -12.99 22.21
N TYR A 42 -8.84 -12.31 23.33
CA TYR A 42 -9.70 -11.13 23.33
C TYR A 42 -9.12 -10.03 22.45
N ILE A 43 -7.82 -9.76 22.55
CA ILE A 43 -7.11 -8.84 21.65
C ILE A 43 -7.21 -9.33 20.21
N HIS A 44 -7.05 -10.62 19.92
CA HIS A 44 -7.19 -11.17 18.58
C HIS A 44 -8.61 -10.98 18.02
N GLN A 45 -9.65 -11.21 18.83
CA GLN A 45 -11.04 -11.01 18.40
C GLN A 45 -11.40 -9.52 18.22
N GLN A 46 -10.90 -8.66 19.10
CA GLN A 46 -11.18 -7.21 19.09
C GLN A 46 -10.33 -6.46 18.08
N SER A 47 -9.07 -6.86 17.93
CA SER A 47 -8.29 -6.40 16.81
C SER A 47 -8.91 -7.02 15.59
N LEU A 48 -9.28 -6.16 14.64
CA LEU A 48 -9.30 -6.52 13.24
C LEU A 48 -7.86 -6.90 12.89
N HIS A 49 -7.33 -8.01 13.41
CA HIS A 49 -5.94 -8.37 13.26
C HIS A 49 -5.78 -8.78 11.80
N GLN A 50 -5.42 -7.79 11.01
CA GLN A 50 -5.18 -7.93 9.61
C GLN A 50 -3.83 -8.60 9.52
N TRP A 51 -3.82 -9.83 9.04
CA TRP A 51 -2.62 -10.54 8.67
C TRP A 51 -1.76 -9.61 7.81
N SER A 52 -0.68 -9.09 8.38
CA SER A 52 0.27 -8.29 7.62
C SER A 52 1.07 -9.25 6.76
N ARG A 53 0.86 -9.19 5.45
CA ARG A 53 1.65 -9.96 4.47
C ARG A 53 2.94 -9.25 4.07
N GLY A 54 3.26 -8.12 4.71
CA GLY A 54 4.39 -7.27 4.36
C GLY A 54 4.07 -5.79 4.48
N ILE A 55 5.00 -4.96 4.02
CA ILE A 55 4.88 -3.50 4.03
C ILE A 55 3.66 -3.03 3.22
N GLU A 56 3.31 -3.80 2.18
CA GLU A 56 2.18 -3.62 1.29
C GLU A 56 0.85 -3.59 2.03
N THR A 57 0.70 -4.43 3.05
CA THR A 57 -0.52 -4.46 3.87
C THR A 57 -0.68 -3.15 4.64
N TYR A 58 0.42 -2.61 5.19
CA TYR A 58 0.38 -1.33 5.90
C TYR A 58 0.09 -0.17 4.96
N ILE A 59 0.68 -0.17 3.76
CA ILE A 59 0.41 0.83 2.72
C ILE A 59 -1.08 0.86 2.38
N VAL A 60 -1.64 -0.27 1.94
CA VAL A 60 -3.03 -0.33 1.48
C VAL A 60 -3.99 -0.03 2.62
N LEU A 61 -3.75 -0.57 3.81
CA LEU A 61 -4.56 -0.28 4.98
C LEU A 61 -4.59 1.21 5.32
N GLU A 62 -3.42 1.85 5.28
CA GLU A 62 -3.36 3.26 5.65
C GLU A 62 -4.03 4.13 4.59
N GLN A 63 -3.96 3.76 3.31
CA GLN A 63 -4.76 4.43 2.29
C GLN A 63 -6.27 4.27 2.48
N ILE A 64 -6.71 3.08 2.89
CA ILE A 64 -8.12 2.88 3.27
C ILE A 64 -8.46 3.85 4.40
N ARG A 65 -7.68 3.89 5.48
CA ARG A 65 -7.96 4.80 6.61
C ARG A 65 -7.96 6.27 6.19
N ARG A 66 -7.03 6.66 5.32
CA ARG A 66 -6.95 8.03 4.79
C ARG A 66 -8.15 8.36 3.92
N SER A 67 -8.60 7.46 3.04
CA SER A 67 -9.80 7.66 2.22
C SER A 67 -11.08 7.78 3.06
N GLU A 68 -11.08 7.16 4.24
CA GLU A 68 -12.18 7.22 5.21
C GLU A 68 -12.11 8.45 6.14
N ARG A 69 -10.97 9.12 6.27
CA ARG A 69 -10.73 10.19 7.28
C ARG A 69 -10.44 11.57 6.72
N LEU A 70 -9.80 11.66 5.57
CA LEU A 70 -9.47 12.94 4.95
C LEU A 70 -10.72 13.63 4.39
N PRO A 71 -10.75 14.98 4.34
CA PRO A 71 -11.77 15.71 3.60
C PRO A 71 -11.63 15.48 2.09
N ALA A 72 -12.61 15.95 1.31
CA ALA A 72 -12.50 15.95 -0.15
C ALA A 72 -11.33 16.82 -0.60
N ALA A 73 -10.44 16.26 -1.43
CA ALA A 73 -9.32 16.97 -2.02
C ALA A 73 -9.75 17.75 -3.29
N ASP A 74 -9.03 18.83 -3.61
CA ASP A 74 -9.17 19.51 -4.91
C ASP A 74 -8.65 18.61 -6.05
N LEU A 75 -7.53 17.92 -5.80
CA LEU A 75 -6.96 16.91 -6.69
C LEU A 75 -6.55 15.69 -5.87
N ALA A 76 -7.05 14.52 -6.25
CA ALA A 76 -6.56 13.26 -5.70
C ALA A 76 -5.87 12.43 -6.78
N PHE A 77 -4.76 11.82 -6.42
CA PHE A 77 -4.15 10.74 -7.18
C PHE A 77 -4.61 9.41 -6.61
N LEU A 78 -5.02 8.47 -7.46
CA LEU A 78 -5.37 7.12 -7.05
C LEU A 78 -4.69 6.13 -7.97
N GLY A 79 -3.83 5.29 -7.39
CA GLY A 79 -3.03 4.33 -8.14
C GLY A 79 -1.61 4.28 -7.63
N ASP A 80 -0.60 4.14 -8.49
CA ASP A 80 0.84 4.12 -8.09
C ASP A 80 1.23 2.87 -7.28
N SER A 81 1.67 1.82 -8.00
CA SER A 81 1.88 0.41 -7.62
C SER A 81 2.74 0.09 -6.38
N SER A 82 3.07 1.05 -5.52
CA SER A 82 3.53 0.75 -4.16
C SER A 82 3.54 1.92 -3.17
N CYS A 83 2.98 3.10 -3.49
CA CYS A 83 3.39 4.38 -2.87
C CYS A 83 4.85 4.77 -3.13
N LEU A 84 5.59 3.98 -3.94
CA LEU A 84 7.03 4.10 -4.08
C LEU A 84 7.49 4.63 -5.43
N MET A 85 6.64 4.68 -6.46
CA MET A 85 6.95 5.51 -7.65
C MET A 85 6.70 6.97 -7.31
N GLY A 86 5.70 7.18 -6.46
CA GLY A 86 5.63 8.26 -5.50
C GLY A 86 5.39 9.57 -6.20
N ILE A 87 4.15 9.84 -6.56
CA ILE A 87 3.74 11.23 -6.79
C ILE A 87 4.03 11.99 -5.49
N HIS A 88 5.08 12.79 -5.50
CA HIS A 88 5.60 13.46 -4.32
C HIS A 88 4.76 14.71 -4.06
N VAL A 89 3.63 14.51 -3.37
CA VAL A 89 2.64 15.56 -3.10
C VAL A 89 3.27 16.84 -2.51
N PRO A 90 4.29 16.82 -1.63
CA PRO A 90 4.94 18.06 -1.20
C PRO A 90 5.56 18.88 -2.34
N THR A 91 6.01 18.25 -3.44
CA THR A 91 6.42 18.96 -4.66
C THR A 91 5.23 19.60 -5.36
N LEU A 92 4.10 18.89 -5.48
CA LEU A 92 2.89 19.45 -6.07
C LEU A 92 2.31 20.61 -5.25
N LEU A 93 2.33 20.53 -3.93
CA LEU A 93 1.87 21.62 -3.05
C LEU A 93 2.75 22.87 -3.18
N ARG A 94 4.05 22.71 -3.47
CA ARG A 94 4.93 23.85 -3.81
C ARG A 94 4.59 24.45 -5.18
N ALA A 95 4.25 23.62 -6.16
CA ALA A 95 3.86 24.07 -7.50
C ALA A 95 2.46 24.71 -7.53
N PHE A 96 1.53 24.26 -6.68
CA PHE A 96 0.13 24.68 -6.63
C PHE A 96 -0.28 25.11 -5.21
N PRO A 97 0.30 26.21 -4.68
CA PRO A 97 0.08 26.62 -3.30
C PRO A 97 -1.41 26.90 -3.02
N GLY A 98 -1.89 26.38 -1.89
CA GLY A 98 -3.28 26.53 -1.44
C GLY A 98 -4.26 25.48 -1.99
N SER A 99 -3.80 24.55 -2.83
CA SER A 99 -4.61 23.43 -3.30
C SER A 99 -4.64 22.30 -2.28
N GLY A 100 -5.79 21.66 -2.06
CA GLY A 100 -5.90 20.40 -1.35
C GLY A 100 -5.50 19.22 -2.25
N ILE A 101 -4.27 18.73 -2.14
CA ILE A 101 -3.76 17.62 -2.95
C ILE A 101 -3.48 16.42 -2.07
N GLU A 102 -4.00 15.25 -2.45
CA GLU A 102 -3.77 14.00 -1.72
C GLU A 102 -3.42 12.86 -2.68
N SER A 103 -2.51 11.97 -2.28
CA SER A 103 -2.21 10.74 -3.02
C SER A 103 -2.74 9.54 -2.24
N PHE A 104 -3.59 8.73 -2.85
CA PHE A 104 -4.06 7.46 -2.32
C PHE A 104 -3.31 6.33 -3.02
N CYS A 105 -2.03 6.25 -2.75
CA CYS A 105 -1.15 5.35 -3.48
C CYS A 105 -1.31 3.89 -3.05
N THR A 106 -1.33 2.99 -4.01
CA THR A 106 -1.71 1.59 -3.78
C THR A 106 -0.50 0.69 -3.98
N ILE A 107 -0.73 -0.61 -4.13
CA ILE A 107 0.29 -1.54 -4.64
C ILE A 107 -0.19 -2.10 -5.98
N GLY A 108 0.72 -2.60 -6.82
CA GLY A 108 0.36 -3.08 -8.17
C GLY A 108 -0.76 -4.12 -8.16
N PHE A 109 -0.81 -4.95 -7.13
CA PHE A 109 -1.80 -6.01 -6.95
C PHE A 109 -3.23 -5.50 -6.75
N VAL A 110 -3.41 -4.28 -6.22
CA VAL A 110 -4.73 -3.67 -6.00
C VAL A 110 -5.45 -3.50 -7.34
N GLY A 111 -4.78 -2.88 -8.31
CA GLY A 111 -5.29 -2.72 -9.68
C GLY A 111 -6.60 -1.91 -9.80
N PRO A 112 -7.17 -1.85 -11.01
CA PRO A 112 -8.34 -1.03 -11.29
C PRO A 112 -9.55 -1.31 -10.39
N ASP A 113 -9.85 -2.59 -10.13
CA ASP A 113 -10.98 -2.98 -9.27
C ASP A 113 -10.83 -2.47 -7.83
N GLY A 114 -9.61 -2.54 -7.31
CA GLY A 114 -9.32 -2.00 -5.98
C GLY A 114 -9.37 -0.48 -5.95
N TYR A 115 -9.05 0.20 -7.06
CA TYR A 115 -9.25 1.65 -7.19
C TYR A 115 -10.75 1.97 -7.11
N GLY A 116 -11.59 1.22 -7.83
CA GLY A 116 -13.04 1.33 -7.74
C GLY A 116 -13.53 1.16 -6.31
N ALA A 117 -13.11 0.08 -5.63
CA ALA A 117 -13.48 -0.16 -4.23
C ALA A 117 -13.07 0.98 -3.28
N MET A 118 -11.90 1.60 -3.51
CA MET A 118 -11.45 2.76 -2.74
C MET A 118 -12.30 4.00 -3.01
N LEU A 119 -12.61 4.28 -4.28
CA LEU A 119 -13.48 5.39 -4.68
C LEU A 119 -14.88 5.23 -4.10
N GLU A 120 -15.44 4.02 -4.09
CA GLU A 120 -16.76 3.76 -3.49
C GLU A 120 -16.80 4.12 -2.01
N LYS A 121 -15.72 3.87 -1.26
CA LYS A 121 -15.61 4.29 0.15
C LYS A 121 -15.58 5.82 0.31
N MET A 122 -14.93 6.53 -0.60
CA MET A 122 -14.90 8.00 -0.61
C MET A 122 -16.29 8.56 -0.98
N ILE A 123 -16.92 8.00 -2.01
CA ILE A 123 -18.28 8.34 -2.47
C ILE A 123 -19.29 8.17 -1.35
N ALA A 124 -19.31 7.01 -0.68
CA ALA A 124 -20.24 6.70 0.39
C ALA A 124 -20.16 7.65 1.59
N ARG A 125 -19.04 8.39 1.72
CA ARG A 125 -18.82 9.37 2.78
C ARG A 125 -18.96 10.83 2.32
N GLY A 126 -19.35 11.06 1.06
CA GLY A 126 -19.44 12.41 0.49
C GLY A 126 -18.07 13.10 0.35
N ARG A 127 -16.99 12.33 0.19
CA ARG A 127 -15.60 12.82 0.17
C ARG A 127 -14.91 12.59 -1.17
N GLN A 128 -15.69 12.65 -2.23
CA GLN A 128 -15.16 12.53 -3.58
C GLN A 128 -14.22 13.70 -3.88
N PRO A 129 -13.03 13.46 -4.47
CA PRO A 129 -12.17 14.55 -4.90
C PRO A 129 -12.82 15.36 -6.03
N ARG A 130 -12.52 16.66 -6.11
CA ARG A 130 -13.03 17.52 -7.19
C ARG A 130 -12.46 17.11 -8.55
N LYS A 131 -11.19 16.71 -8.57
CA LYS A 131 -10.48 16.18 -9.74
C LYS A 131 -9.74 14.91 -9.34
N LEU A 132 -9.77 13.90 -10.20
CA LEU A 132 -9.17 12.59 -9.95
C LEU A 132 -8.13 12.30 -11.04
N VAL A 133 -6.93 11.91 -10.64
CA VAL A 133 -5.91 11.37 -11.54
C VAL A 133 -5.73 9.90 -11.22
N LEU A 134 -6.07 9.04 -12.17
CA LEU A 134 -5.82 7.61 -12.09
C LEU A 134 -4.39 7.33 -12.54
N VAL A 135 -3.64 6.59 -11.73
CA VAL A 135 -2.20 6.36 -11.92
C VAL A 135 -1.95 4.87 -12.15
N PHE A 136 -1.68 4.47 -13.38
CA PHE A 136 -1.40 3.08 -13.73
C PHE A 136 0.09 2.85 -13.91
N ASN A 137 0.61 1.73 -13.39
CA ASN A 137 1.92 1.25 -13.79
C ASN A 137 1.79 0.06 -14.74
N PRO A 138 2.63 -0.04 -15.79
CA PRO A 138 2.58 -1.17 -16.72
C PRO A 138 2.70 -2.56 -16.09
N ILE A 139 3.30 -2.70 -14.91
CA ILE A 139 3.34 -3.97 -14.17
C ILE A 139 1.95 -4.54 -13.85
N GLN A 140 0.91 -3.69 -13.87
CA GLN A 140 -0.46 -4.09 -13.56
C GLN A 140 -1.20 -4.67 -14.76
N TYR A 141 -0.68 -4.48 -15.97
CA TYR A 141 -1.33 -4.90 -17.22
C TYR A 141 -1.49 -6.43 -17.30
N GLU A 142 -0.52 -7.15 -16.73
CA GLU A 142 -0.56 -8.60 -16.56
C GLU A 142 -1.16 -8.96 -15.20
N ARG A 143 -2.47 -8.77 -15.06
CA ARG A 143 -3.17 -9.03 -13.80
C ARG A 143 -3.32 -10.52 -13.51
N ASP A 144 -2.92 -10.95 -12.31
CA ASP A 144 -3.13 -12.32 -11.82
C ASP A 144 -4.44 -12.39 -11.00
N PRO A 145 -5.33 -13.37 -11.24
CA PRO A 145 -6.56 -13.55 -10.46
C PRO A 145 -6.34 -13.67 -8.95
N ARG A 146 -5.18 -14.18 -8.50
CA ARG A 146 -4.81 -14.27 -7.08
C ARG A 146 -4.78 -12.89 -6.40
N TRP A 147 -4.59 -11.82 -7.16
CA TRP A 147 -4.58 -10.45 -6.63
C TRP A 147 -5.98 -9.93 -6.25
N ASN A 148 -7.05 -10.63 -6.61
CA ASN A 148 -8.42 -10.22 -6.26
C ASN A 148 -8.67 -10.22 -4.74
N GLU A 149 -7.86 -10.94 -3.97
CA GLU A 149 -7.89 -10.86 -2.50
C GLU A 149 -7.60 -9.44 -1.96
N TRP A 150 -6.82 -8.63 -2.69
CA TRP A 150 -6.55 -7.23 -2.33
C TRP A 150 -7.77 -6.34 -2.51
N VAL A 151 -8.59 -6.64 -3.51
CA VAL A 151 -9.87 -5.95 -3.73
C VAL A 151 -10.82 -6.26 -2.58
N SER A 152 -10.92 -7.53 -2.20
CA SER A 152 -11.68 -7.95 -1.01
C SER A 152 -11.16 -7.28 0.25
N PHE A 153 -9.83 -7.21 0.43
CA PHE A 153 -9.20 -6.52 1.56
C PHE A 153 -9.59 -5.06 1.64
N ILE A 154 -9.61 -4.34 0.51
CA ILE A 154 -10.09 -2.96 0.49
C ILE A 154 -11.55 -2.91 0.90
N ARG A 155 -12.42 -3.73 0.31
CA ARG A 155 -13.86 -3.68 0.61
C ARG A 155 -14.17 -3.94 2.09
N THR A 156 -13.54 -4.96 2.68
CA THR A 156 -13.86 -5.45 4.03
C THR A 156 -12.93 -4.92 5.13
N ASN A 157 -11.82 -4.27 4.76
CA ASN A 157 -10.70 -3.93 5.64
C ASN A 157 -10.11 -5.20 6.32
N ARG A 158 -10.21 -6.39 5.74
CA ARG A 158 -9.70 -7.65 6.32
C ARG A 158 -9.25 -8.63 5.24
N PHE A 159 -8.09 -9.27 5.43
CA PHE A 159 -7.78 -10.47 4.67
C PHE A 159 -8.56 -11.63 5.28
N GLU A 160 -9.10 -12.51 4.44
CA GLU A 160 -9.63 -13.79 4.92
C GLU A 160 -8.49 -14.56 5.60
N VAL A 161 -8.77 -15.08 6.78
CA VAL A 161 -7.83 -15.95 7.50
C VAL A 161 -7.65 -17.20 6.64
N PRO A 162 -6.41 -17.65 6.33
CA PRO A 162 -6.21 -18.90 5.63
C PRO A 162 -7.04 -20.01 6.30
N SER A 163 -7.83 -20.74 5.52
CA SER A 163 -8.86 -21.69 5.97
C SER A 163 -8.33 -22.92 6.75
N GLY A 164 -7.09 -22.89 7.23
CA GLY A 164 -6.46 -23.92 8.06
C GLY A 164 -6.08 -23.45 9.47
N LEU A 165 -6.29 -22.17 9.82
CA LEU A 165 -6.06 -21.68 11.18
C LEU A 165 -7.32 -21.85 12.02
N THR A 166 -7.71 -23.11 12.22
CA THR A 166 -8.67 -23.46 13.27
C THR A 166 -8.05 -23.18 14.62
N PHE A 167 -8.86 -22.66 15.54
CA PHE A 167 -8.45 -22.49 16.93
C PHE A 167 -7.88 -23.80 17.50
N PRO A 168 -6.72 -23.76 18.19
CA PRO A 168 -5.81 -22.62 18.31
C PRO A 168 -4.88 -22.52 17.09
N ALA A 169 -4.91 -21.38 16.38
CA ALA A 169 -3.72 -20.92 15.66
C ALA A 169 -2.60 -20.94 16.69
N GLY A 170 -1.62 -21.84 16.52
CA GLY A 170 -0.78 -22.35 17.61
C GLY A 170 -0.31 -21.28 18.59
N GLY A 171 -0.18 -21.61 19.88
CA GLY A 171 0.23 -20.70 20.95
C GLY A 171 1.32 -19.65 20.61
N PRO A 172 2.33 -19.95 19.75
CA PRO A 172 3.29 -18.96 19.28
C PRO A 172 2.68 -17.73 18.57
N GLU A 173 1.54 -17.85 17.91
CA GLU A 173 0.90 -16.74 17.21
C GLU A 173 0.29 -15.75 18.20
N TYR A 174 -0.36 -16.23 19.27
CA TYR A 174 -0.83 -15.36 20.35
C TYR A 174 0.32 -14.65 21.07
N ILE A 175 1.44 -15.35 21.24
CA ILE A 175 2.67 -14.75 21.78
C ILE A 175 3.21 -13.70 20.81
N ARG A 176 3.25 -13.96 19.50
CA ARG A 176 3.63 -12.99 18.47
C ARG A 176 2.76 -11.74 18.55
N LEU A 177 1.44 -11.89 18.63
CA LEU A 177 0.49 -10.76 18.75
C LEU A 177 0.72 -9.90 20.00
N LEU A 178 0.98 -10.54 21.13
CA LEU A 178 1.30 -9.84 22.37
C LEU A 178 2.66 -9.15 22.28
N MET A 179 3.66 -9.81 21.70
CA MET A 179 5.00 -9.27 21.50
C MET A 179 5.03 -8.13 20.50
N GLU A 180 4.24 -8.17 19.42
CA GLU A 180 4.11 -7.05 18.49
C GLU A 180 3.59 -5.77 19.13
N ARG A 181 2.86 -5.89 20.25
CA ARG A 181 2.35 -4.74 21.02
C ARG A 181 3.26 -4.35 22.18
N ALA A 182 3.92 -5.31 22.80
CA ALA A 182 4.73 -5.10 24.00
C ALA A 182 6.21 -4.80 23.67
N VAL A 183 6.69 -5.24 22.52
CA VAL A 183 8.07 -5.16 22.08
C VAL A 183 8.11 -4.44 20.73
N TYR A 184 9.10 -3.55 20.57
CA TYR A 184 9.35 -2.90 19.29
C TYR A 184 9.57 -3.96 18.19
N ASN A 185 8.68 -3.97 17.20
CA ASN A 185 8.79 -4.84 16.03
C ASN A 185 9.24 -4.01 14.81
N PRO A 186 10.53 -4.05 14.44
CA PRO A 186 11.02 -3.31 13.28
C PRO A 186 10.40 -3.81 11.99
N LEU A 187 10.32 -2.94 10.98
CA LEU A 187 9.92 -3.33 9.63
C LEU A 187 10.95 -4.28 9.00
N PRO A 188 10.61 -5.03 7.93
CA PRO A 188 11.57 -5.91 7.27
C PRO A 188 12.61 -5.16 6.42
N GLY A 189 13.84 -5.67 6.37
CA GLY A 189 14.87 -5.25 5.42
C GLY A 189 15.24 -3.77 5.49
N GLY A 190 15.38 -3.12 4.32
CA GLY A 190 15.71 -1.69 4.24
C GLY A 190 14.70 -0.76 4.93
N TYR A 191 13.43 -1.20 5.06
CA TYR A 191 12.40 -0.44 5.76
C TYR A 191 12.68 -0.34 7.27
N ALA A 192 13.26 -1.38 7.87
CA ALA A 192 13.71 -1.36 9.26
C ALA A 192 14.74 -0.25 9.49
N VAL A 193 15.72 -0.16 8.59
CA VAL A 193 16.84 0.77 8.72
C VAL A 193 16.38 2.20 8.49
N TYR A 194 15.49 2.41 7.52
CA TYR A 194 15.07 3.75 7.12
C TYR A 194 13.95 4.33 7.98
N TYR A 195 12.91 3.54 8.29
CA TYR A 195 11.77 3.99 9.07
C TYR A 195 11.84 3.57 10.53
N GLY A 196 12.54 2.48 10.83
CA GLY A 196 12.43 1.81 12.11
C GLY A 196 11.18 0.92 12.15
N GLY A 197 10.14 1.40 12.84
CA GLY A 197 8.92 0.65 13.13
C GLY A 197 7.74 1.04 12.24
N LYS A 198 6.67 0.26 12.38
CA LYS A 198 5.39 0.48 11.69
C LYS A 198 4.83 1.89 11.92
N ASP A 199 4.90 2.40 13.13
CA ASP A 199 4.29 3.70 13.47
C ASP A 199 5.01 4.86 12.79
N GLN A 200 6.34 4.81 12.69
CA GLN A 200 7.13 5.81 11.96
C GLN A 200 6.87 5.75 10.46
N PHE A 201 6.67 4.55 9.90
CA PHE A 201 6.29 4.38 8.51
C PHE A 201 4.89 4.94 8.22
N ILE A 202 3.90 4.62 9.05
CA ILE A 202 2.54 5.19 8.94
C ILE A 202 2.57 6.71 9.09
N SER A 203 3.31 7.24 10.07
CA SER A 203 3.50 8.68 10.25
C SER A 203 4.09 9.34 9.02
N THR A 204 5.03 8.66 8.34
CA THR A 204 5.58 9.15 7.06
C THR A 204 4.52 9.18 5.97
N ILE A 205 3.70 8.13 5.81
CA ILE A 205 2.58 8.14 4.85
C ILE A 205 1.66 9.35 5.08
N TRP A 206 1.34 9.67 6.34
CA TRP A 206 0.53 10.86 6.64
C TRP A 206 1.23 12.17 6.31
N ARG A 207 2.50 12.32 6.71
CA ARG A 207 3.28 13.55 6.46
C ARG A 207 3.49 13.81 4.98
N GLU A 208 3.70 12.77 4.19
CA GLU A 208 3.98 12.86 2.75
C GLU A 208 2.68 12.82 1.91
N HIS A 209 1.51 13.05 2.54
CA HIS A 209 0.19 13.00 1.89
C HIS A 209 -0.04 11.73 1.06
N GLY A 210 0.44 10.61 1.59
CA GLY A 210 0.17 9.26 1.14
C GLY A 210 1.38 8.48 0.71
N SER A 211 2.41 9.15 0.23
CA SER A 211 3.58 8.48 -0.33
C SER A 211 4.55 7.99 0.74
N ALA A 212 5.37 7.01 0.39
CA ALA A 212 6.49 6.55 1.22
C ALA A 212 7.69 6.30 0.32
N ILE A 213 8.92 6.40 0.82
CA ILE A 213 10.16 6.11 0.11
C ILE A 213 10.47 4.61 0.13
N ASP A 214 10.93 4.08 -1.00
CA ASP A 214 11.55 2.76 -1.06
C ASP A 214 13.01 2.89 -0.62
N PRO A 215 13.41 2.28 0.50
CA PRO A 215 14.72 2.46 1.08
C PRO A 215 15.80 1.53 0.50
N ASN A 216 15.54 0.86 -0.63
CA ASN A 216 16.46 -0.17 -1.13
C ASN A 216 17.73 0.38 -1.80
N ARG A 217 17.75 1.64 -2.29
CA ARG A 217 18.93 2.22 -2.98
C ARG A 217 19.03 3.74 -2.81
N MET A 218 20.25 4.25 -2.94
CA MET A 218 20.59 5.69 -3.09
C MET A 218 20.10 6.61 -1.96
N LEU A 219 20.13 6.10 -0.73
CA LEU A 219 19.76 6.86 0.47
C LEU A 219 20.90 7.76 1.00
N ASP A 220 22.12 7.55 0.51
CA ASP A 220 23.35 8.24 0.88
C ASP A 220 23.55 9.57 0.16
N ILE A 221 22.87 9.81 -0.96
CA ILE A 221 23.01 11.04 -1.75
C ILE A 221 22.32 12.23 -1.04
N PRO A 222 23.03 13.25 -0.56
CA PRO A 222 22.52 14.16 0.48
C PRO A 222 21.47 15.17 0.01
N SER A 223 21.40 15.46 -1.29
CA SER A 223 20.48 16.45 -1.84
C SER A 223 20.00 16.09 -3.25
N LEU A 224 18.90 16.71 -3.67
CA LEU A 224 18.40 16.59 -5.04
C LEU A 224 19.41 17.11 -6.07
N ASP A 225 20.13 18.20 -5.78
CA ASP A 225 21.13 18.76 -6.69
C ASP A 225 22.33 17.82 -6.84
N ALA A 226 22.80 17.24 -5.73
CA ALA A 226 23.85 16.22 -5.77
C ALA A 226 23.40 15.01 -6.61
N TYR A 227 22.14 14.60 -6.50
CA TYR A 227 21.58 13.54 -7.33
C TYR A 227 21.46 13.92 -8.81
N LYS A 228 20.95 15.12 -9.13
CA LYS A 228 20.86 15.61 -10.51
C LYS A 228 22.23 15.64 -11.18
N ALA A 229 23.29 16.00 -10.45
CA ALA A 229 24.66 15.96 -10.93
C ALA A 229 25.15 14.54 -11.29
N THR A 230 24.66 13.48 -10.61
CA THR A 230 25.02 12.10 -10.97
C THR A 230 24.30 11.60 -12.21
N LEU A 231 23.26 12.28 -12.71
CA LEU A 231 22.52 11.83 -13.90
C LEU A 231 23.29 12.05 -15.21
N ALA A 232 24.21 13.02 -15.22
CA ALA A 232 25.03 13.31 -16.39
C ALA A 232 25.88 12.08 -16.77
N GLY A 233 25.78 11.64 -18.03
CA GLY A 233 26.51 10.47 -18.54
C GLY A 233 25.80 9.13 -18.36
N HIS A 234 24.68 9.07 -17.64
CA HIS A 234 23.82 7.90 -17.66
C HIS A 234 22.97 7.87 -18.94
N VAL A 235 22.83 6.69 -19.52
CA VAL A 235 22.07 6.47 -20.75
C VAL A 235 20.99 5.43 -20.51
N PHE A 236 19.93 5.47 -21.32
CA PHE A 236 18.95 4.38 -21.35
C PHE A 236 19.62 3.10 -21.84
N PHE A 237 19.43 2.03 -21.08
CA PHE A 237 19.82 0.70 -21.54
C PHE A 237 18.90 0.25 -22.67
N LYS A 238 19.47 -0.50 -23.62
CA LYS A 238 18.67 -1.20 -24.64
C LYS A 238 17.75 -2.20 -23.94
N PRO A 239 16.47 -2.33 -24.36
CA PRO A 239 15.57 -3.34 -23.82
C PRO A 239 16.21 -4.74 -23.89
N ASP A 240 16.12 -5.50 -22.80
CA ASP A 240 16.65 -6.87 -22.79
C ASP A 240 15.67 -7.79 -23.51
N PRO A 241 16.03 -8.42 -24.65
CA PRO A 241 15.14 -9.27 -25.43
C PRO A 241 14.52 -10.44 -24.65
N LYS A 242 15.08 -10.81 -23.49
CA LYS A 242 14.55 -11.89 -22.62
C LYS A 242 13.40 -11.43 -21.72
N ILE A 243 13.25 -10.12 -21.51
CA ILE A 243 12.18 -9.54 -20.70
C ILE A 243 10.92 -9.46 -21.56
N LYS A 244 9.78 -9.93 -21.04
CA LYS A 244 8.51 -9.85 -21.77
C LYS A 244 8.00 -8.41 -21.79
N PRO A 245 7.36 -7.96 -22.89
CA PRO A 245 6.68 -6.68 -22.92
C PRO A 245 5.47 -6.68 -21.98
N PHE A 246 5.14 -5.52 -21.41
CA PHE A 246 3.91 -5.33 -20.66
C PHE A 246 2.72 -5.39 -21.61
N VAL A 247 1.86 -6.39 -21.45
CA VAL A 247 0.66 -6.58 -22.27
C VAL A 247 -0.57 -6.67 -21.39
N MET A 248 -1.61 -5.91 -21.73
CA MET A 248 -2.90 -6.00 -21.03
C MET A 248 -3.54 -7.36 -21.29
N ASN A 249 -3.83 -8.09 -20.23
CA ASN A 249 -4.56 -9.34 -20.29
C ASN A 249 -6.07 -9.15 -20.01
N ALA A 250 -6.86 -10.18 -20.28
CA ALA A 250 -8.31 -10.15 -20.10
C ALA A 250 -8.75 -9.84 -18.64
N GLU A 251 -7.96 -10.24 -17.64
CA GLU A 251 -8.25 -9.95 -16.24
C GLU A 251 -8.07 -8.47 -15.90
N PHE A 252 -7.05 -7.82 -16.46
CA PHE A 252 -6.87 -6.38 -16.33
C PHE A 252 -7.99 -5.61 -17.03
N GLU A 253 -8.36 -6.03 -18.23
CA GLU A 253 -9.47 -5.44 -19.00
C GLU A 253 -10.82 -5.56 -18.27
N LYS A 254 -11.09 -6.71 -17.67
CA LYS A 254 -12.27 -6.93 -16.82
C LYS A 254 -12.26 -6.00 -15.61
N ALA A 255 -11.10 -5.82 -14.97
CA ALA A 255 -10.96 -4.91 -13.85
C ALA A 255 -11.18 -3.44 -14.26
N LEU A 256 -10.72 -3.04 -15.45
CA LEU A 256 -10.99 -1.70 -15.99
C LEU A 256 -12.49 -1.46 -16.21
N ALA A 257 -13.23 -2.48 -16.67
CA ALA A 257 -14.68 -2.36 -16.85
C ALA A 257 -15.39 -2.05 -15.51
N SER A 258 -15.04 -2.76 -14.44
CA SER A 258 -15.60 -2.53 -13.10
C SER A 258 -15.16 -1.18 -12.49
N LEU A 259 -13.93 -0.73 -12.75
CA LEU A 259 -13.53 0.65 -12.43
C LEU A 259 -14.37 1.67 -13.20
N SER A 260 -14.64 1.44 -14.48
CA SER A 260 -15.46 2.33 -15.31
C SER A 260 -16.89 2.45 -14.77
N GLU A 261 -17.48 1.35 -14.29
CA GLU A 261 -18.78 1.39 -13.59
C GLU A 261 -18.73 2.30 -12.35
N THR A 262 -17.67 2.22 -11.55
CA THR A 262 -17.51 3.09 -10.38
C THR A 262 -17.36 4.55 -10.79
N LEU A 263 -16.56 4.82 -11.82
CA LEU A 263 -16.32 6.17 -12.31
C LEU A 263 -17.54 6.78 -13.01
N SER A 264 -18.57 6.01 -13.36
CA SER A 264 -19.87 6.57 -13.82
C SER A 264 -20.54 7.48 -12.78
N LYS A 265 -20.12 7.36 -11.50
CA LYS A 265 -20.55 8.20 -10.38
C LYS A 265 -19.78 9.53 -10.31
N PHE A 266 -18.76 9.72 -11.15
CA PHE A 266 -17.94 10.92 -11.25
C PHE A 266 -18.25 11.71 -12.53
N ASP A 267 -18.00 13.01 -12.47
CA ASP A 267 -17.90 13.86 -13.65
C ASP A 267 -16.64 13.47 -14.44
N ARG A 268 -16.82 12.78 -15.57
CA ARG A 268 -15.72 12.28 -16.41
C ARG A 268 -14.83 13.39 -16.95
N SER A 269 -15.35 14.62 -17.06
CA SER A 269 -14.55 15.78 -17.46
C SER A 269 -13.50 16.18 -16.41
N LYS A 270 -13.55 15.58 -15.21
CA LYS A 270 -12.63 15.84 -14.08
C LYS A 270 -11.79 14.61 -13.72
N VAL A 271 -11.82 13.58 -14.56
CA VAL A 271 -11.00 12.37 -14.41
C VAL A 271 -9.88 12.41 -15.46
N TYR A 272 -8.66 12.20 -14.99
CA TYR A 272 -7.43 12.23 -15.76
C TYR A 272 -6.70 10.90 -15.63
N LEU A 273 -5.85 10.60 -16.60
CA LEU A 273 -5.05 9.38 -16.65
C LEU A 273 -3.57 9.72 -16.67
N VAL A 274 -2.78 8.96 -15.91
CA VAL A 274 -1.32 8.93 -15.97
C VAL A 274 -0.87 7.48 -16.06
N ILE A 275 0.09 7.20 -16.94
CA ILE A 275 0.85 5.97 -16.92
C ILE A 275 2.25 6.30 -16.39
N THR A 276 2.65 5.65 -15.31
CA THR A 276 3.97 5.86 -14.73
C THR A 276 5.06 5.28 -15.63
N PRO A 277 6.27 5.86 -15.64
CA PRO A 277 7.39 5.35 -16.41
C PRO A 277 7.81 3.96 -15.95
N VAL A 278 8.53 3.28 -16.83
CA VAL A 278 9.26 2.04 -16.52
C VAL A 278 10.75 2.20 -16.76
N ASN A 279 11.52 1.28 -16.19
CA ASN A 279 12.93 1.18 -16.52
C ASN A 279 13.12 0.80 -18.00
N SER A 280 14.12 1.39 -18.67
CA SER A 280 14.32 1.17 -20.11
C SER A 280 14.64 -0.27 -20.52
N LEU A 281 15.12 -1.12 -19.60
CA LEU A 281 15.27 -2.55 -19.85
C LEU A 281 13.93 -3.25 -20.12
N TYR A 282 12.83 -2.73 -19.57
CA TYR A 282 11.48 -3.26 -19.67
C TYR A 282 10.63 -2.57 -20.75
N ALA A 283 11.18 -1.56 -21.44
CA ALA A 283 10.52 -0.83 -22.51
C ALA A 283 10.59 -1.57 -23.86
N GLN A 284 10.12 -2.82 -23.86
CA GLN A 284 10.00 -3.65 -25.06
C GLN A 284 8.86 -3.14 -25.97
N GLY A 285 9.01 -3.32 -27.29
CA GLY A 285 7.98 -2.98 -28.28
C GLY A 285 8.19 -1.67 -29.05
N GLY A 286 9.37 -1.05 -28.93
CA GLY A 286 9.70 0.21 -29.59
C GLY A 286 9.14 1.45 -28.86
N PRO A 287 9.53 2.67 -29.27
CA PRO A 287 9.30 3.90 -28.48
C PRO A 287 7.85 4.37 -28.29
N GLN A 288 6.83 3.60 -28.69
CA GLN A 288 5.43 4.09 -28.74
C GLN A 288 4.34 3.09 -28.28
N SER A 289 4.63 1.80 -28.00
CA SER A 289 3.54 0.81 -27.86
C SER A 289 3.01 0.55 -26.43
N PHE A 290 3.84 0.55 -25.38
CA PHE A 290 3.32 0.21 -24.03
C PHE A 290 2.75 1.41 -23.25
N HIS A 291 3.13 2.64 -23.58
CA HIS A 291 2.69 3.84 -22.85
C HIS A 291 1.55 4.55 -23.58
N ALA A 292 1.77 4.95 -24.83
CA ALA A 292 0.76 5.66 -25.61
C ALA A 292 -0.41 4.76 -26.02
N GLU A 293 -0.17 3.61 -26.66
CA GLU A 293 -1.26 2.72 -27.09
C GLU A 293 -2.03 2.14 -25.89
N ALA A 294 -1.32 1.73 -24.83
CA ALA A 294 -1.98 1.28 -23.61
C ALA A 294 -2.78 2.41 -22.95
N GLY A 295 -2.23 3.64 -22.92
CA GLY A 295 -2.91 4.81 -22.40
C GLY A 295 -4.18 5.15 -23.16
N GLU A 296 -4.14 5.13 -24.49
CA GLU A 296 -5.31 5.32 -25.34
C GLU A 296 -6.36 4.25 -25.08
N ARG A 297 -5.94 2.99 -25.00
CA ARG A 297 -6.85 1.86 -24.75
C ARG A 297 -7.48 1.92 -23.36
N ILE A 298 -6.69 2.22 -22.32
CA ILE A 298 -7.18 2.39 -20.94
C ILE A 298 -8.16 3.57 -20.88
N ALA A 299 -7.80 4.72 -21.47
CA ALA A 299 -8.66 5.89 -21.51
C ALA A 299 -10.00 5.57 -22.19
N ALA A 300 -9.96 4.88 -23.34
CA ALA A 300 -11.16 4.45 -24.05
C ALA A 300 -12.05 3.52 -23.20
N MET A 301 -11.48 2.49 -22.56
CA MET A 301 -12.23 1.56 -21.70
C MET A 301 -12.82 2.24 -20.47
N LEU A 302 -12.12 3.23 -19.93
CA LEU A 302 -12.60 4.02 -18.81
C LEU A 302 -13.53 5.15 -19.24
N GLY A 303 -13.71 5.44 -20.54
CA GLY A 303 -14.50 6.60 -20.98
C GLY A 303 -13.89 7.94 -20.57
N ILE A 304 -12.56 8.03 -20.55
CA ILE A 304 -11.79 9.24 -20.30
C ILE A 304 -11.39 9.82 -21.65
N ASP A 305 -11.59 11.12 -21.84
CA ASP A 305 -11.18 11.81 -23.07
C ASP A 305 -9.65 11.73 -23.24
N ARG A 306 -9.19 11.50 -24.47
CA ARG A 306 -7.76 11.40 -24.77
C ARG A 306 -6.97 12.64 -24.32
N SER A 307 -7.58 13.83 -24.37
CA SER A 307 -6.95 15.07 -23.91
C SER A 307 -6.68 15.11 -22.40
N HIS A 308 -7.29 14.20 -21.63
CA HIS A 308 -7.08 14.05 -20.19
C HIS A 308 -6.03 12.99 -19.84
N PHE A 309 -5.42 12.36 -20.85
CA PHE A 309 -4.19 11.61 -20.65
C PHE A 309 -3.02 12.60 -20.52
N LEU A 310 -2.40 12.62 -19.33
CA LEU A 310 -1.32 13.54 -19.03
C LEU A 310 -0.02 13.04 -19.66
N ASP A 311 0.67 13.96 -20.32
CA ASP A 311 1.97 13.68 -20.91
C ASP A 311 3.01 13.55 -19.80
N THR A 312 3.49 12.33 -19.58
CA THR A 312 4.52 12.00 -18.59
C THR A 312 5.51 11.06 -19.24
N PRO A 313 6.79 11.05 -18.82
CA PRO A 313 7.79 10.16 -19.38
C PRO A 313 7.31 8.71 -19.38
N ASP A 314 7.53 8.07 -20.53
CA ASP A 314 7.35 6.64 -20.77
C ASP A 314 8.47 5.82 -20.14
N MET A 315 9.68 6.37 -20.10
CA MET A 315 10.85 5.75 -19.48
C MET A 315 11.60 6.71 -18.55
N MET A 316 12.25 6.13 -17.54
CA MET A 316 13.25 6.83 -16.73
C MET A 316 14.55 6.03 -16.66
N LEU A 317 15.67 6.72 -16.41
CA LEU A 317 16.99 6.11 -16.38
C LEU A 317 17.06 5.02 -15.31
N ASP A 318 17.91 4.03 -15.52
CA ASP A 318 18.04 2.90 -14.62
C ASP A 318 18.43 3.30 -13.19
N ILE A 319 19.36 4.26 -13.08
CA ILE A 319 19.78 4.88 -11.83
C ILE A 319 18.62 5.57 -11.07
N MET A 320 17.47 5.79 -11.71
CA MET A 320 16.32 6.44 -11.08
C MET A 320 15.45 5.50 -10.24
N TYR A 321 15.70 4.19 -10.33
CA TYR A 321 14.91 3.16 -9.65
C TYR A 321 15.58 2.63 -8.38
N ALA A 322 14.82 2.59 -7.28
CA ALA A 322 15.14 1.87 -6.05
C ALA A 322 14.95 0.36 -6.20
N HIS A 323 13.92 -0.05 -6.95
CA HIS A 323 13.62 -1.45 -7.21
C HIS A 323 12.99 -1.60 -8.60
N TYR A 324 13.47 -2.56 -9.39
CA TYR A 324 12.94 -2.78 -10.74
C TYR A 324 11.64 -3.58 -10.72
N PRO A 325 10.77 -3.38 -11.73
CA PRO A 325 10.90 -2.41 -12.83
C PRO A 325 10.35 -1.01 -12.49
N SER A 326 9.99 -0.76 -11.24
CA SER A 326 8.86 0.12 -10.99
C SER A 326 9.10 1.14 -9.87
N HIS A 327 9.82 0.84 -8.79
CA HIS A 327 9.94 1.78 -7.67
C HIS A 327 11.00 2.85 -7.95
N LEU A 328 10.60 4.12 -8.03
CA LEU A 328 11.53 5.25 -8.06
C LEU A 328 12.13 5.46 -6.67
N HIS A 329 13.43 5.79 -6.60
CA HIS A 329 14.00 6.20 -5.32
C HIS A 329 13.60 7.64 -4.96
N ARG A 330 13.99 8.07 -3.75
CA ARG A 330 13.52 9.31 -3.12
C ARG A 330 13.73 10.59 -3.92
N TRP A 331 14.77 10.69 -4.75
CA TRP A 331 15.00 11.91 -5.54
C TRP A 331 14.33 11.83 -6.90
N SER A 332 14.30 10.66 -7.51
CA SER A 332 13.66 10.46 -8.82
C SER A 332 12.17 10.70 -8.81
N ARG A 333 11.48 10.36 -7.70
CA ARG A 333 10.08 10.73 -7.50
C ARG A 333 9.86 12.24 -7.55
N ILE A 334 10.80 13.04 -7.03
CA ILE A 334 10.69 14.51 -7.07
C ILE A 334 10.81 14.98 -8.51
N ILE A 335 11.81 14.47 -9.25
CA ILE A 335 12.03 14.80 -10.66
C ILE A 335 10.82 14.39 -11.53
N TYR A 336 10.26 13.21 -11.30
CA TYR A 336 9.04 12.76 -11.98
C TYR A 336 7.85 13.66 -11.65
N THR A 337 7.70 14.03 -10.37
CA THR A 337 6.59 14.88 -9.93
C THR A 337 6.73 16.32 -10.41
N GLU A 338 7.96 16.84 -10.59
CA GLU A 338 8.21 18.14 -11.24
C GLU A 338 7.63 18.14 -12.67
N GLN A 339 7.90 17.10 -13.46
CA GLN A 339 7.34 16.95 -14.82
C GLN A 339 5.82 16.77 -14.82
N LEU A 340 5.29 15.98 -13.87
CA LEU A 340 3.84 15.87 -13.71
C LEU A 340 3.20 17.22 -13.34
N ALA A 341 3.85 18.04 -12.51
CA ALA A 341 3.37 19.38 -12.18
C ALA A 341 3.30 20.28 -13.41
N GLU A 342 4.31 20.22 -14.29
CA GLU A 342 4.29 20.94 -15.57
C GLU A 342 3.13 20.49 -16.46
N ALA A 343 2.89 19.19 -16.58
CA ALA A 343 1.75 18.64 -17.33
C ALA A 343 0.40 19.10 -16.76
N LEU A 344 0.25 19.09 -15.43
CA LEU A 344 -0.96 19.59 -14.75
C LEU A 344 -1.16 21.10 -14.96
N ALA A 345 -0.09 21.88 -14.90
CA ALA A 345 -0.11 23.32 -15.09
C ALA A 345 -0.46 23.71 -16.53
N GLY A 346 0.16 23.06 -17.51
CA GLY A 346 -0.10 23.28 -18.94
C GLY A 346 -1.54 23.00 -19.36
N ARG A 347 -2.25 22.17 -18.58
CA ARG A 347 -3.67 21.83 -18.78
C ARG A 347 -4.64 22.66 -17.93
N GLY A 348 -4.13 23.55 -17.05
CA GLY A 348 -4.98 24.35 -16.16
C GLY A 348 -5.73 23.52 -15.11
N ILE A 349 -5.25 22.31 -14.78
CA ILE A 349 -5.97 21.37 -13.90
C ILE A 349 -6.04 21.89 -12.47
N LEU A 350 -5.08 22.69 -12.01
CA LEU A 350 -5.07 23.26 -10.65
C LEU A 350 -4.98 24.80 -10.64
N GLY A 351 -5.33 25.46 -11.75
CA GLY A 351 -5.35 26.93 -11.83
C GLY A 351 -6.61 27.54 -11.22
N ARG A 352 -6.50 28.76 -10.65
CA ARG A 352 -7.67 29.61 -10.36
C ARG A 352 -8.45 29.77 -11.66
N GLU A 353 -9.76 29.55 -11.63
CA GLU A 353 -10.65 30.14 -12.62
C GLU A 353 -10.24 31.62 -12.71
N LYS A 354 -9.73 32.05 -13.86
CA LYS A 354 -9.61 33.48 -14.12
C LYS A 354 -11.05 33.97 -14.06
N GLY A 355 -11.41 34.62 -12.95
CA GLY A 355 -12.73 35.18 -12.77
C GLY A 355 -13.06 36.02 -14.00
N ASN A 356 -14.17 35.67 -14.64
CA ASN A 356 -14.84 36.56 -15.58
C ASN A 356 -15.37 37.78 -14.82
#